data_AF-A0A8H8J8V8-F1
#
_entry.id   AF-A0A8H8J8V8-F1
#
_cell.length_a   1.000
_cell.length_b   1.000
_cell.length_c   1.000
_cell.angle_alpha   90.00
_cell.angle_beta   90.00
_cell.angle_gamma   90.00
#
_symmetry.space_group_name_H-M   'P 1'
#
loop_
_entity.id
_entity.type
_entity.pdbx_description
1 polymer ?
#
loop_
_entity_poly.entity_id
_entity_poly.type
_entity_poly.pdbx_seq_one_letter_code
_entity_poly.pdbx_strand_id
1 'polypeptide(L)'
;MVCILGHKSGFPCAICLVPRLEQSKLGEQWPPRTVSSTIATLRRAENAGTKTEKESILQEQSLRDVRSAFIDIIPPIHSIYDAVVADPLHQIEQGVWGKHLWPWIRDDLPKASRKILDSRFQSIQRYPDLKHFPNGVTELEYITGKEHGVILRMIVPLISDLIQDKYRKLILGTFRSLAEIHILVKLTTHNDITLERLENEIKRFDGLHRQLSETFPTVGQNYPKLHFLSHIPNIIRRHSTTDNYHTGLGEAMHPQTKRDYRRSSKQKNFEIELLRMYQERETIMRIRARVDSANKRDDEDDKSSNNAWDGPRISLGAPDRRGRRLATAFVDQMNHAHPDAQGILRALQVFIYQKIGGFGNRIHFRLSDLPSLDSMLVYPYHLASIGYTSVVDSRDSLDLARSTNSWRKQGPRHDHVIADDGKELFVARLLELFDLKVRDRRYSLAYARLFRIKSRNKTTGYIELTDTRNQKFIFLEWIIRSCVLISATTHDLDYVLWDMEGADMYLRLQDL
;
A
#
# COMPACT_ATOMS: atom_id res chain seq x y z
N MET A 1 23.55 -2.39 -23.15
CA MET A 1 23.58 -3.35 -22.02
C MET A 1 24.97 -3.35 -21.42
N VAL A 2 25.08 -3.37 -20.09
CA VAL A 2 26.34 -3.16 -19.33
C VAL A 2 27.32 -4.36 -19.40
N CYS A 3 27.02 -5.41 -20.17
CA CYS A 3 27.90 -6.55 -20.48
C CYS A 3 28.67 -7.16 -19.30
N ILE A 4 28.10 -7.14 -18.10
CA ILE A 4 28.66 -7.79 -16.91
C ILE A 4 28.39 -9.29 -16.90
N LEU A 5 29.26 -10.04 -16.21
CA LEU A 5 29.02 -11.42 -15.82
C LEU A 5 27.85 -11.50 -14.83
N GLY A 6 27.21 -12.67 -14.76
CA GLY A 6 26.02 -12.87 -13.93
C GLY A 6 26.32 -12.84 -12.43
N HIS A 7 25.28 -13.01 -11.61
CA HIS A 7 25.34 -12.89 -10.14
C HIS A 7 26.40 -13.73 -9.39
N LYS A 8 27.02 -14.72 -10.06
CA LYS A 8 28.10 -15.55 -9.50
C LYS A 8 29.51 -14.95 -9.71
N SER A 9 29.63 -13.82 -10.40
CA SER A 9 30.91 -13.16 -10.66
C SER A 9 31.49 -12.48 -9.42
N GLY A 10 32.78 -12.10 -9.47
CA GLY A 10 33.45 -11.40 -8.37
C GLY A 10 32.81 -10.07 -7.99
N PHE A 11 32.28 -9.35 -8.97
CA PHE A 11 31.62 -8.05 -8.83
C PHE A 11 30.27 -8.04 -9.56
N PRO A 12 29.19 -8.51 -8.93
CA PRO A 12 27.92 -8.78 -9.62
C PRO A 12 27.00 -7.57 -9.77
N CYS A 13 27.27 -6.45 -9.09
CA CYS A 13 26.46 -5.24 -9.20
C CYS A 13 26.74 -4.52 -10.53
N ALA A 14 25.68 -3.98 -11.15
CA ALA A 14 25.80 -3.18 -12.37
C ALA A 14 26.18 -1.71 -12.11
N ILE A 15 26.12 -1.22 -10.87
CA ILE A 15 26.38 0.18 -10.51
C ILE A 15 27.77 0.37 -9.89
N CYS A 16 28.21 -0.57 -9.05
CA CYS A 16 29.49 -0.48 -8.33
C CYS A 16 30.26 -1.80 -8.34
N LEU A 17 31.50 -1.76 -7.85
CA LEU A 17 32.41 -2.88 -7.70
C LEU A 17 32.32 -3.52 -6.30
N VAL A 18 31.11 -3.77 -5.81
CA VAL A 18 30.91 -4.55 -4.57
C VAL A 18 31.38 -6.01 -4.76
N PRO A 19 32.25 -6.54 -3.90
CA PRO A 19 32.62 -7.95 -3.92
C PRO A 19 31.40 -8.84 -3.69
N ARG A 20 31.37 -10.01 -4.35
CA ARG A 20 30.26 -10.97 -4.29
C ARG A 20 29.83 -11.32 -2.87
N LEU A 21 30.78 -11.43 -1.94
CA LEU A 21 30.53 -11.84 -0.56
C LEU A 21 30.20 -10.68 0.39
N GLU A 22 30.20 -9.45 -0.13
CA GLU A 22 30.00 -8.21 0.63
C GLU A 22 28.72 -7.47 0.22
N GLN A 23 27.85 -8.13 -0.57
CA GLN A 23 26.58 -7.57 -1.04
C GLN A 23 25.59 -7.28 0.08
N SER A 24 25.73 -7.95 1.23
CA SER A 24 24.93 -7.72 2.43
C SER A 24 25.29 -6.44 3.18
N LYS A 25 26.41 -5.77 2.86
CA LYS A 25 26.88 -4.58 3.56
C LYS A 25 26.32 -3.32 2.90
N LEU A 26 25.05 -3.03 3.17
CA LEU A 26 24.33 -1.96 2.47
C LEU A 26 24.80 -0.55 2.86
N GLY A 27 25.41 -0.40 4.04
CA GLY A 27 26.00 0.86 4.50
C GLY A 27 27.41 1.15 3.97
N GLU A 28 28.08 0.16 3.36
CA GLU A 28 29.43 0.35 2.81
C GLU A 28 29.39 0.94 1.40
N GLN A 29 30.36 1.80 1.09
CA GLN A 29 30.52 2.38 -0.24
C GLN A 29 31.55 1.59 -1.04
N TRP A 30 31.22 1.35 -2.31
CA TRP A 30 32.07 0.62 -3.23
C TRP A 30 32.38 1.49 -4.45
N PRO A 31 33.56 1.34 -5.07
CA PRO A 31 33.91 2.14 -6.25
C PRO A 31 32.84 2.02 -7.34
N PRO A 32 32.36 3.14 -7.91
CA PRO A 32 31.38 3.10 -8.99
C PRO A 32 32.00 2.51 -10.25
N ARG A 33 31.17 1.85 -11.06
CA ARG A 33 31.59 1.47 -12.42
C ARG A 33 31.54 2.70 -13.32
N THR A 34 32.60 2.91 -14.08
CA THR A 34 32.69 4.04 -15.01
C THR A 34 33.03 3.54 -16.41
N VAL A 35 32.55 4.28 -17.41
CA VAL A 35 32.84 4.04 -18.82
C VAL A 35 34.35 3.99 -19.05
N SER A 36 35.07 4.98 -18.53
CA SER A 36 36.54 5.09 -18.67
C SER A 36 37.25 3.86 -18.10
N SER A 37 36.87 3.42 -16.90
CA SER A 37 37.45 2.24 -16.24
C SER A 37 37.15 0.95 -17.01
N THR A 38 35.95 0.82 -17.56
CA THR A 38 35.58 -0.35 -18.35
C THR A 38 36.29 -0.38 -19.71
N ILE A 39 36.40 0.75 -20.41
CA ILE A 39 37.18 0.85 -21.66
C ILE A 39 38.65 0.51 -21.40
N ALA A 40 39.24 1.01 -20.31
CA ALA A 40 40.62 0.71 -19.94
C ALA A 40 40.83 -0.80 -19.71
N THR A 41 39.92 -1.46 -18.99
CA THR A 41 39.98 -2.92 -18.78
C THR A 41 39.80 -3.69 -20.08
N LEU A 42 38.85 -3.31 -20.95
CA LEU A 42 38.67 -3.96 -22.25
C LEU A 42 39.91 -3.83 -23.14
N ARG A 43 40.53 -2.64 -23.21
CA ARG A 43 41.78 -2.43 -23.96
C ARG A 43 42.93 -3.26 -23.42
N ARG A 44 43.08 -3.36 -22.10
CA ARG A 44 44.10 -4.25 -21.49
C ARG A 44 43.84 -5.71 -21.84
N ALA A 45 42.58 -6.15 -21.81
CA ALA A 45 42.19 -7.50 -22.17
C ALA A 45 42.40 -7.80 -23.67
N GLU A 46 42.18 -6.84 -24.56
CA GLU A 46 42.47 -6.94 -26.00
C GLU A 46 43.96 -7.12 -26.27
N ASN A 47 44.82 -6.50 -25.46
CA ASN A 47 46.28 -6.56 -25.58
C ASN A 47 46.94 -7.72 -24.81
N ALA A 48 46.15 -8.59 -24.16
CA ALA A 48 46.68 -9.70 -23.38
C ALA A 48 47.35 -10.75 -24.28
N GLY A 49 48.51 -11.27 -23.87
CA GLY A 49 49.27 -12.25 -24.64
C GLY A 49 48.68 -13.66 -24.60
N THR A 50 47.83 -13.94 -23.61
CA THR A 50 47.17 -15.25 -23.44
C THR A 50 45.69 -15.12 -23.10
N LYS A 51 44.92 -16.17 -23.40
CA LYS A 51 43.50 -16.26 -23.03
C LYS A 51 43.30 -16.19 -21.50
N THR A 52 44.18 -16.83 -20.74
CA THR A 52 44.11 -16.83 -19.26
C THR A 52 44.36 -15.44 -18.68
N GLU A 53 45.35 -14.71 -19.20
CA GLU A 53 45.60 -13.32 -18.83
C GLU A 53 44.41 -12.42 -19.19
N LYS A 54 43.87 -12.57 -20.41
CA LYS A 54 42.67 -11.86 -20.85
C LYS A 54 41.50 -12.07 -19.88
N GLU A 55 41.22 -13.32 -19.51
CA GLU A 55 40.15 -13.66 -18.57
C GLU A 55 40.42 -13.06 -17.17
N SER A 56 41.65 -13.09 -16.69
CA SER A 56 42.03 -12.48 -15.40
C SER A 56 41.77 -10.97 -15.38
N ILE A 57 42.16 -10.25 -16.44
CA ILE A 57 41.92 -8.81 -16.59
C ILE A 57 40.41 -8.50 -16.60
N LEU A 58 39.63 -9.26 -17.37
CA LEU A 58 38.17 -9.08 -17.43
C LEU A 58 37.49 -9.35 -16.08
N GLN A 59 38.01 -10.30 -15.29
CA GLN A 59 37.49 -10.64 -13.97
C GLN A 59 37.66 -9.51 -12.93
N GLU A 60 38.65 -8.63 -13.08
CA GLU A 60 38.86 -7.45 -12.20
C GLU A 60 37.61 -6.58 -12.08
N GLN A 61 36.77 -6.54 -13.12
CA GLN A 61 35.48 -5.85 -13.11
C GLN A 61 34.31 -6.79 -13.47
N SER A 62 34.54 -8.10 -13.52
CA SER A 62 33.53 -9.09 -13.93
C SER A 62 32.86 -8.75 -15.26
N LEU A 63 33.66 -8.37 -16.26
CA LEU A 63 33.18 -8.02 -17.60
C LEU A 63 33.10 -9.26 -18.50
N ARG A 64 32.17 -9.25 -19.45
CA ARG A 64 32.22 -10.16 -20.60
C ARG A 64 33.16 -9.59 -21.65
N ASP A 65 33.75 -10.48 -22.43
CA ASP A 65 34.54 -10.15 -23.62
C ASP A 65 33.64 -9.70 -24.78
N VAL A 66 32.86 -8.64 -24.56
CA VAL A 66 31.93 -8.04 -25.52
C VAL A 66 31.96 -6.54 -25.33
N ARG A 67 32.43 -5.82 -26.35
CA ARG A 67 32.30 -4.37 -26.40
C ARG A 67 30.86 -3.99 -26.70
N SER A 68 30.22 -3.31 -25.75
CA SER A 68 28.83 -2.86 -25.91
C SER A 68 28.79 -1.66 -26.85
N ALA A 69 27.95 -1.69 -27.90
CA ALA A 69 27.73 -0.53 -28.77
C ALA A 69 27.28 0.72 -27.99
N PHE A 70 26.60 0.51 -26.85
CA PHE A 70 26.17 1.58 -25.96
C PHE A 70 27.31 2.31 -25.25
N ILE A 71 28.49 1.69 -25.10
CA ILE A 71 29.70 2.35 -24.57
C ILE A 71 30.26 3.36 -25.60
N ASP A 72 29.96 3.21 -26.87
CA ASP A 72 30.41 4.14 -27.90
C ASP A 72 29.35 5.23 -28.17
N ILE A 73 28.06 4.89 -28.06
CA ILE A 73 26.94 5.80 -28.42
C ILE A 73 26.53 6.74 -27.28
N ILE A 74 26.48 6.25 -26.03
CA ILE A 74 25.91 7.01 -24.89
C ILE A 74 26.90 8.02 -24.27
N PRO A 75 28.21 7.69 -24.08
CA PRO A 75 29.17 8.54 -23.37
C PRO A 75 29.41 9.98 -23.82
N PRO A 76 29.11 10.44 -25.05
CA PRO A 76 29.13 11.87 -25.31
C PRO A 76 28.01 12.65 -24.58
N ILE A 77 26.98 11.99 -24.06
CA ILE A 77 25.78 12.63 -23.48
C ILE A 77 25.47 12.11 -22.05
N HIS A 78 25.75 10.83 -21.75
CA HIS A 78 25.42 10.22 -20.46
C HIS A 78 26.30 8.98 -20.15
N SER A 79 26.26 8.45 -18.94
CA SER A 79 26.92 7.17 -18.61
C SER A 79 25.93 6.00 -18.71
N ILE A 80 26.34 4.89 -19.34
CA ILE A 80 25.52 3.67 -19.38
C ILE A 80 25.25 3.10 -17.97
N TYR A 81 26.15 3.34 -17.02
CA TYR A 81 26.00 2.90 -15.62
C TYR A 81 24.94 3.71 -14.89
N ASP A 82 24.74 4.96 -15.30
CA ASP A 82 23.73 5.84 -14.73
C ASP A 82 22.32 5.56 -15.28
N ALA A 83 22.22 4.87 -16.43
CA ALA A 83 20.95 4.39 -16.97
C ALA A 83 20.32 3.23 -16.18
N VAL A 84 21.01 2.69 -15.16
CA VAL A 84 20.46 1.65 -14.29
C VAL A 84 19.54 2.27 -13.25
N VAL A 85 18.26 1.95 -13.35
CA VAL A 85 17.20 2.46 -12.46
C VAL A 85 16.72 1.40 -11.46
N ALA A 86 15.98 1.85 -10.45
CA ALA A 86 15.38 0.98 -9.45
C ALA A 86 14.13 0.30 -10.02
N ASP A 87 13.83 -0.88 -9.51
CA ASP A 87 12.62 -1.61 -9.90
C ASP A 87 12.06 -2.31 -8.66
N PRO A 88 11.20 -1.63 -7.88
CA PRO A 88 10.68 -2.16 -6.62
C PRO A 88 9.95 -3.50 -6.80
N LEU A 89 9.31 -3.71 -7.96
CA LEU A 89 8.60 -4.94 -8.29
C LEU A 89 9.56 -6.14 -8.31
N HIS A 90 10.64 -6.06 -9.07
CA HIS A 90 11.59 -7.16 -9.19
C HIS A 90 12.60 -7.22 -8.06
N GLN A 91 12.99 -6.08 -7.50
CA GLN A 91 14.07 -5.97 -6.51
C GLN A 91 13.56 -6.21 -5.09
N ILE A 92 12.43 -5.62 -4.72
CA ILE A 92 11.85 -5.73 -3.37
C ILE A 92 10.79 -6.83 -3.35
N GLU A 93 9.69 -6.65 -4.10
CA GLU A 93 8.50 -7.50 -3.98
C GLU A 93 8.78 -8.96 -4.38
N GLN A 94 9.30 -9.20 -5.57
CA GLN A 94 9.70 -10.55 -6.02
C GLN A 94 11.14 -10.91 -5.64
N GLY A 95 11.92 -9.94 -5.18
CA GLY A 95 13.34 -10.10 -4.88
C GLY A 95 13.58 -10.42 -3.42
N VAL A 96 13.97 -9.39 -2.66
CA VAL A 96 14.27 -9.50 -1.23
C VAL A 96 13.12 -10.17 -0.47
N TRP A 97 11.87 -9.79 -0.74
CA TRP A 97 10.71 -10.42 -0.10
C TRP A 97 10.37 -11.77 -0.73
N GLY A 98 9.85 -11.77 -1.96
CA GLY A 98 9.21 -12.94 -2.55
C GLY A 98 10.13 -14.14 -2.82
N LYS A 99 11.43 -13.90 -3.05
CA LYS A 99 12.41 -14.97 -3.31
C LYS A 99 13.17 -15.41 -2.07
N HIS A 100 13.36 -14.54 -1.09
CA HIS A 100 14.22 -14.82 0.07
C HIS A 100 13.42 -14.87 1.38
N LEU A 101 12.89 -13.75 1.83
CA LEU A 101 12.28 -13.67 3.18
C LEU A 101 10.94 -14.39 3.28
N TRP A 102 10.06 -14.28 2.27
CA TRP A 102 8.74 -14.90 2.32
C TRP A 102 8.79 -16.43 2.31
N PRO A 103 9.48 -17.10 1.35
CA PRO A 103 9.59 -18.55 1.38
C PRO A 103 10.22 -19.04 2.68
N TRP A 104 11.27 -18.37 3.15
CA TRP A 104 11.96 -18.72 4.41
C TRP A 104 10.99 -18.77 5.60
N ILE A 105 10.28 -17.67 5.90
CA ILE A 105 9.39 -17.65 7.08
C ILE A 105 8.17 -18.55 6.89
N ARG A 106 7.62 -18.62 5.67
CA ARG A 106 6.49 -19.49 5.36
C ARG A 106 6.84 -20.95 5.63
N ASP A 107 8.03 -21.38 5.25
CA ASP A 107 8.46 -22.77 5.36
C ASP A 107 8.94 -23.12 6.77
N ASP A 108 9.44 -22.14 7.53
CA ASP A 108 9.79 -22.29 8.95
C ASP A 108 8.56 -22.41 9.87
N LEU A 109 7.42 -21.86 9.47
CA LEU A 109 6.18 -21.95 10.25
C LEU A 109 5.61 -23.39 10.29
N PRO A 110 5.28 -23.91 11.49
CA PRO A 110 4.57 -25.17 11.64
C PRO A 110 3.26 -25.18 10.84
N LYS A 111 2.81 -26.36 10.40
CA LYS A 111 1.58 -26.52 9.60
C LYS A 111 0.34 -25.91 10.28
N ALA A 112 0.25 -26.02 11.62
CA ALA A 112 -0.83 -25.40 12.39
C ALA A 112 -0.79 -23.87 12.31
N SER A 113 0.41 -23.28 12.47
CA SER A 113 0.63 -21.82 12.39
C SER A 113 0.31 -21.27 11.00
N ARG A 114 0.68 -22.00 9.93
CA ARG A 114 0.32 -21.64 8.55
C ARG A 114 -1.20 -21.56 8.32
N LYS A 115 -1.95 -22.53 8.85
CA LYS A 115 -3.42 -22.49 8.80
C LYS A 115 -4.00 -21.26 9.52
N ILE A 116 -3.46 -20.91 10.69
CA ILE A 116 -3.86 -19.71 11.41
C ILE A 116 -3.57 -18.46 10.58
N LEU A 117 -2.38 -18.37 9.99
CA LEU A 117 -2.00 -17.27 9.11
C LEU A 117 -2.96 -17.12 7.92
N ASP A 118 -3.28 -18.22 7.25
CA ASP A 118 -4.22 -18.22 6.13
C ASP A 118 -5.61 -17.78 6.55
N SER A 119 -6.13 -18.29 7.68
CA SER A 119 -7.42 -17.84 8.23
C SER A 119 -7.42 -16.35 8.57
N ARG A 120 -6.30 -15.80 9.04
CA ARG A 120 -6.18 -14.35 9.28
C ARG A 120 -6.19 -13.55 7.99
N PHE A 121 -5.47 -13.98 6.94
CA PHE A 121 -5.53 -13.32 5.64
C PHE A 121 -6.93 -13.37 5.02
N GLN A 122 -7.66 -14.46 5.23
CA GLN A 122 -9.05 -14.62 4.78
C GLN A 122 -10.02 -13.68 5.51
N SER A 123 -9.81 -13.45 6.81
CA SER A 123 -10.68 -12.64 7.65
C SER A 123 -10.51 -11.13 7.47
N ILE A 124 -9.46 -10.69 6.76
CA ILE A 124 -9.26 -9.28 6.42
C ILE A 124 -10.49 -8.74 5.68
N GLN A 125 -11.03 -7.65 6.22
CA GLN A 125 -12.18 -6.97 5.63
C GLN A 125 -11.82 -6.44 4.24
N ARG A 126 -12.77 -6.56 3.31
CA ARG A 126 -12.61 -6.00 1.96
C ARG A 126 -12.50 -4.48 2.03
N TYR A 127 -11.44 -3.95 1.43
CA TYR A 127 -11.18 -2.53 1.31
C TYR A 127 -10.96 -2.19 -0.17
N PRO A 128 -11.33 -0.98 -0.66
CA PRO A 128 -11.05 -0.57 -2.04
C PRO A 128 -9.58 -0.81 -2.41
N ASP A 129 -9.34 -1.37 -3.59
CA ASP A 129 -8.01 -1.66 -4.15
C ASP A 129 -7.09 -2.58 -3.34
N LEU A 130 -7.56 -3.09 -2.21
CA LEU A 130 -6.87 -4.10 -1.41
C LEU A 130 -7.13 -5.49 -1.99
N LYS A 131 -6.03 -6.18 -2.36
CA LYS A 131 -6.08 -7.58 -2.78
C LYS A 131 -6.55 -8.45 -1.61
N HIS A 132 -7.60 -9.25 -1.85
CA HIS A 132 -8.10 -10.26 -0.90
C HIS A 132 -7.53 -11.65 -1.23
N PHE A 133 -7.28 -12.44 -0.18
CA PHE A 133 -6.71 -13.79 -0.26
C PHE A 133 -7.70 -14.83 0.30
N PRO A 134 -8.76 -15.18 -0.45
CA PRO A 134 -9.82 -16.06 0.04
C PRO A 134 -9.36 -17.50 0.31
N ASN A 135 -8.24 -17.90 -0.28
CA ASN A 135 -7.64 -19.23 -0.10
C ASN A 135 -6.38 -19.18 0.79
N GLY A 136 -6.16 -18.06 1.50
CA GLY A 136 -4.90 -17.84 2.22
C GLY A 136 -3.73 -17.48 1.29
N VAL A 137 -2.54 -17.44 1.87
CA VAL A 137 -1.28 -17.03 1.24
C VAL A 137 -0.22 -18.13 1.23
N THR A 138 -0.31 -19.13 2.12
CA THR A 138 0.80 -20.08 2.31
C THR A 138 0.92 -21.14 1.21
N GLU A 139 -0.17 -21.46 0.52
CA GLU A 139 -0.21 -22.45 -0.58
C GLU A 139 -0.29 -21.81 -1.97
N LEU A 140 -0.15 -20.48 -2.08
CA LEU A 140 -0.23 -19.80 -3.37
C LEU A 140 0.94 -20.19 -4.30
N GLU A 141 0.60 -20.70 -5.48
CA GLU A 141 1.52 -20.92 -6.58
C GLU A 141 1.50 -19.72 -7.55
N TYR A 142 2.65 -19.38 -8.13
CA TYR A 142 2.81 -18.29 -9.11
C TYR A 142 2.35 -16.90 -8.61
N ILE A 143 2.71 -16.57 -7.37
CA ILE A 143 2.41 -15.27 -6.75
C ILE A 143 2.98 -14.13 -7.59
N THR A 144 2.13 -13.16 -7.95
CA THR A 144 2.55 -11.96 -8.68
C THR A 144 3.32 -11.01 -7.77
N GLY A 145 4.14 -10.11 -8.34
CA GLY A 145 4.87 -9.13 -7.52
C GLY A 145 3.93 -8.21 -6.71
N LYS A 146 2.80 -7.80 -7.30
CA LYS A 146 1.75 -7.04 -6.58
C LYS A 146 1.22 -7.80 -5.36
N GLU A 147 0.98 -9.11 -5.48
CA GLU A 147 0.53 -9.93 -4.35
C GLU A 147 1.62 -10.05 -3.28
N HIS A 148 2.88 -10.26 -3.67
CA HIS A 148 4.01 -10.22 -2.75
C HIS A 148 4.10 -8.89 -1.99
N GLY A 149 3.91 -7.76 -2.66
CA GLY A 149 3.90 -6.44 -2.01
C GLY A 149 2.77 -6.27 -1.01
N VAL A 150 1.57 -6.81 -1.28
CA VAL A 150 0.47 -6.80 -0.30
C VAL A 150 0.80 -7.70 0.90
N ILE A 151 1.31 -8.91 0.66
CA ILE A 151 1.72 -9.83 1.74
C ILE A 151 2.79 -9.16 2.62
N LEU A 152 3.84 -8.57 2.05
CA LEU A 152 4.90 -7.86 2.78
C LEU A 152 4.33 -6.80 3.73
N ARG A 153 3.38 -5.99 3.27
CA ARG A 153 2.81 -4.89 4.05
C ARG A 153 1.84 -5.35 5.16
N MET A 154 1.31 -6.57 5.06
CA MET A 154 0.33 -7.12 6.00
C MET A 154 0.89 -8.17 6.94
N ILE A 155 2.00 -8.82 6.58
CA ILE A 155 2.47 -10.04 7.25
C ILE A 155 2.76 -9.83 8.73
N VAL A 156 3.34 -8.67 9.06
CA VAL A 156 3.96 -8.42 10.36
C VAL A 156 2.94 -8.56 11.51
N PRO A 157 1.77 -7.89 11.51
CA PRO A 157 0.74 -8.11 12.55
C PRO A 157 0.10 -9.50 12.50
N LEU A 158 0.19 -10.20 11.37
CA LEU A 158 -0.47 -11.49 11.16
C LEU A 158 0.36 -12.69 11.61
N ILE A 159 1.66 -12.52 11.85
CA ILE A 159 2.55 -13.60 12.31
C ILE A 159 3.12 -13.37 13.71
N SER A 160 2.75 -12.28 14.39
CA SER A 160 3.45 -11.81 15.59
C SER A 160 3.51 -12.82 16.74
N ASP A 161 2.44 -13.58 16.92
CA ASP A 161 2.29 -14.65 17.92
C ASP A 161 2.56 -16.05 17.34
N LEU A 162 2.85 -16.16 16.04
CA LEU A 162 3.14 -17.43 15.37
C LEU A 162 4.64 -17.77 15.33
N ILE A 163 5.47 -16.83 15.77
CA ILE A 163 6.94 -16.94 15.81
C ILE A 163 7.43 -17.01 17.26
N GLN A 164 8.58 -17.68 17.44
CA GLN A 164 9.19 -17.86 18.76
C GLN A 164 9.55 -16.52 19.41
N ASP A 165 9.17 -16.34 20.68
CA ASP A 165 9.40 -15.11 21.47
C ASP A 165 10.83 -14.59 21.39
N LYS A 166 11.81 -15.50 21.45
CA LYS A 166 13.25 -15.18 21.38
C LYS A 166 13.63 -14.39 20.12
N TYR A 167 13.02 -14.71 18.98
CA TYR A 167 13.36 -14.11 17.68
C TYR A 167 12.30 -13.13 17.19
N ARG A 168 11.16 -13.00 17.90
CA ARG A 168 10.02 -12.17 17.52
C ARG A 168 10.42 -10.76 17.13
N LYS A 169 11.18 -10.07 18.00
CA LYS A 169 11.61 -8.69 17.76
C LYS A 169 12.46 -8.54 16.50
N LEU A 170 13.38 -9.48 16.25
CA LEU A 170 14.27 -9.44 15.10
C LEU A 170 13.51 -9.68 13.80
N ILE A 171 12.66 -10.71 13.75
CA ILE A 171 11.89 -11.07 12.55
C ILE A 171 10.89 -9.98 12.20
N LEU A 172 10.05 -9.56 13.16
CA LEU A 172 9.04 -8.53 12.92
C LEU A 172 9.69 -7.19 12.59
N GLY A 173 10.78 -6.82 13.29
CA GLY A 173 11.53 -5.62 12.99
C GLY A 173 12.09 -5.62 11.57
N THR A 174 12.67 -6.74 11.12
CA THR A 174 13.23 -6.87 9.76
C THR A 174 12.14 -6.73 8.70
N PHE A 175 10.99 -7.40 8.88
CA PHE A 175 9.89 -7.35 7.91
C PHE A 175 9.20 -6.00 7.88
N ARG A 176 9.00 -5.38 9.06
CA ARG A 176 8.48 -4.02 9.15
C ARG A 176 9.41 -3.04 8.44
N SER A 177 10.70 -3.16 8.68
CA SER A 177 11.72 -2.30 8.07
C SER A 177 11.72 -2.41 6.53
N LEU A 178 11.64 -3.63 5.99
CA LEU A 178 11.50 -3.82 4.55
C LEU A 178 10.17 -3.28 3.99
N ALA A 179 9.07 -3.42 4.73
CA ALA A 179 7.78 -2.86 4.34
C ALA A 179 7.79 -1.32 4.33
N GLU A 180 8.52 -0.69 5.25
CA GLU A 180 8.73 0.76 5.28
C GLU A 180 9.56 1.23 4.09
N ILE A 181 10.66 0.54 3.77
CA ILE A 181 11.43 0.78 2.54
C ILE A 181 10.51 0.63 1.32
N HIS A 182 9.70 -0.43 1.27
CA HIS A 182 8.78 -0.68 0.16
C HIS A 182 7.78 0.46 -0.06
N ILE A 183 7.20 1.01 1.02
CA ILE A 183 6.31 2.19 0.94
C ILE A 183 7.08 3.43 0.49
N LEU A 184 8.22 3.72 1.13
CA LEU A 184 9.00 4.93 0.89
C LEU A 184 9.53 4.98 -0.55
N VAL A 185 10.04 3.87 -1.07
CA VAL A 185 10.56 3.78 -2.44
C VAL A 185 9.47 3.99 -3.50
N LYS A 186 8.22 3.72 -3.15
CA LYS A 186 7.05 3.82 -4.05
C LYS A 186 6.26 5.11 -3.85
N LEU A 187 6.79 6.08 -3.08
CA LEU A 187 6.23 7.42 -3.08
C LEU A 187 6.31 8.01 -4.49
N THR A 188 5.24 8.70 -4.90
CA THR A 188 5.15 9.43 -6.18
C THR A 188 5.71 10.85 -6.08
N THR A 189 6.13 11.26 -4.89
CA THR A 189 6.77 12.54 -4.62
C THR A 189 7.73 12.38 -3.46
N HIS A 190 8.92 12.96 -3.61
CA HIS A 190 9.96 12.94 -2.59
C HIS A 190 10.45 14.36 -2.30
N ASN A 191 10.76 14.60 -1.04
CA ASN A 191 11.56 15.72 -0.55
C ASN A 191 12.75 15.19 0.26
N ASP A 192 13.64 16.10 0.70
CA ASP A 192 14.84 15.72 1.45
C ASP A 192 14.53 14.92 2.73
N ILE A 193 13.43 15.25 3.42
CA ILE A 193 12.99 14.55 4.64
C ILE A 193 12.60 13.10 4.34
N THR A 194 11.80 12.87 3.28
CA THR A 194 11.40 11.51 2.89
C THR A 194 12.57 10.68 2.36
N LEU A 195 13.54 11.30 1.69
CA LEU A 195 14.75 10.63 1.21
C LEU A 195 15.69 10.28 2.36
N GLU A 196 15.89 11.18 3.31
CA GLU A 196 16.64 10.91 4.53
C GLU A 196 15.99 9.77 5.32
N ARG A 197 14.66 9.77 5.43
CA ARG A 197 13.93 8.67 6.07
C ARG A 197 14.15 7.34 5.35
N LEU A 198 14.11 7.31 4.02
CA LEU A 198 14.42 6.11 3.24
C LEU A 198 15.85 5.62 3.50
N GLU A 199 16.83 6.51 3.51
CA GLU A 199 18.23 6.16 3.81
C GLU A 199 18.41 5.58 5.21
N ASN A 200 17.78 6.21 6.21
CA ASN A 200 17.84 5.76 7.59
C ASN A 200 17.16 4.40 7.78
N GLU A 201 16.05 4.17 7.07
CA GLU A 201 15.37 2.87 7.12
C GLU A 201 16.17 1.78 6.39
N ILE A 202 16.86 2.08 5.30
CA ILE A 202 17.81 1.15 4.66
C ILE A 202 18.95 0.77 5.63
N LYS A 203 19.52 1.74 6.37
CA LYS A 203 20.54 1.48 7.39
C LYS A 203 20.01 0.60 8.52
N ARG A 204 18.78 0.85 8.98
CA ARG A 204 18.12 0.03 10.00
C ARG A 204 17.90 -1.39 9.50
N PHE A 205 17.40 -1.54 8.27
CA PHE A 205 17.20 -2.83 7.63
C PHE A 205 18.50 -3.60 7.48
N ASP A 206 19.60 -2.94 7.08
CA ASP A 206 20.94 -3.54 6.96
C ASP A 206 21.38 -4.23 8.26
N GLY A 207 21.27 -3.52 9.39
CA GLY A 207 21.61 -4.09 10.70
C GLY A 207 20.72 -5.27 11.10
N LEU A 208 19.41 -5.13 10.91
CA LEU A 208 18.43 -6.18 11.25
C LEU A 208 18.59 -7.43 10.36
N HIS A 209 18.72 -7.25 9.05
CA HIS A 209 18.89 -8.33 8.09
C HIS A 209 20.22 -9.07 8.29
N ARG A 210 21.30 -8.37 8.65
CA ARG A 210 22.58 -9.00 9.01
C ARG A 210 22.40 -9.92 10.21
N GLN A 211 21.84 -9.41 11.31
CA GLN A 211 21.58 -10.20 12.52
C GLN A 211 20.63 -11.38 12.23
N LEU A 212 19.62 -11.17 11.39
CA LEU A 212 18.70 -12.23 10.96
C LEU A 212 19.43 -13.32 10.18
N SER A 213 20.31 -12.95 9.24
CA SER A 213 21.07 -13.90 8.41
C SER A 213 22.13 -14.67 9.22
N GLU A 214 22.74 -14.03 10.21
CA GLU A 214 23.64 -14.69 11.17
C GLU A 214 22.89 -15.72 12.03
N THR A 215 21.66 -15.39 12.44
CA THR A 215 20.81 -16.28 13.24
C THR A 215 20.23 -17.41 12.40
N PHE A 216 19.85 -17.11 11.15
CA PHE A 216 19.20 -18.02 10.21
C PHE A 216 19.92 -17.99 8.85
N PRO A 217 21.01 -18.78 8.69
CA PRO A 217 21.81 -18.77 7.46
C PRO A 217 21.03 -19.11 6.18
N THR A 218 19.87 -19.78 6.30
CA THR A 218 18.98 -20.14 5.18
C THR A 218 18.31 -18.93 4.52
N VAL A 219 18.23 -17.78 5.18
CA VAL A 219 17.72 -16.52 4.59
C VAL A 219 18.56 -16.08 3.40
N GLY A 220 19.87 -16.30 3.49
CA GLY A 220 20.84 -15.82 2.51
C GLY A 220 21.08 -14.32 2.60
N GLN A 221 22.33 -13.92 2.36
CA GLN A 221 22.77 -12.53 2.60
C GLN A 221 23.42 -11.86 1.39
N ASN A 222 23.92 -12.62 0.41
CA ASN A 222 24.74 -12.06 -0.67
C ASN A 222 24.10 -12.26 -2.03
N TYR A 223 23.24 -11.32 -2.43
CA TYR A 223 22.59 -11.34 -3.74
C TYR A 223 22.32 -9.94 -4.29
N PRO A 224 22.33 -9.74 -5.63
CA PRO A 224 22.32 -8.40 -6.21
C PRO A 224 21.09 -7.57 -5.84
N LYS A 225 19.93 -8.21 -5.68
CA LYS A 225 18.67 -7.52 -5.35
C LYS A 225 18.68 -6.92 -3.93
N LEU A 226 19.37 -7.55 -2.97
CA LEU A 226 19.56 -6.98 -1.63
C LEU A 226 20.49 -5.77 -1.70
N HIS A 227 21.65 -5.95 -2.32
CA HIS A 227 22.64 -4.87 -2.46
C HIS A 227 22.05 -3.65 -3.17
N PHE A 228 21.16 -3.87 -4.15
CA PHE A 228 20.52 -2.80 -4.90
C PHE A 228 19.78 -1.78 -4.02
N LEU A 229 19.27 -2.19 -2.85
CA LEU A 229 18.60 -1.28 -1.91
C LEU A 229 19.46 -0.05 -1.57
N SER A 230 20.78 -0.23 -1.42
CA SER A 230 21.73 0.86 -1.12
C SER A 230 21.81 1.94 -2.21
N HIS A 231 21.46 1.60 -3.46
CA HIS A 231 21.52 2.54 -4.59
C HIS A 231 20.22 3.32 -4.77
N ILE A 232 19.10 2.85 -4.20
CA ILE A 232 17.77 3.41 -4.46
C ILE A 232 17.68 4.92 -4.16
N PRO A 233 18.16 5.44 -3.01
CA PRO A 233 18.09 6.88 -2.74
C PRO A 233 18.78 7.73 -3.82
N ASN A 234 19.99 7.33 -4.23
CA ASN A 234 20.74 8.03 -5.28
C ASN A 234 20.13 7.86 -6.67
N ILE A 235 19.43 6.76 -6.92
CA ILE A 235 18.66 6.59 -8.16
C ILE A 235 17.49 7.55 -8.16
N ILE A 236 16.72 7.65 -7.07
CA ILE A 236 15.55 8.53 -6.98
C ILE A 236 15.97 10.00 -7.15
N ARG A 237 17.09 10.42 -6.55
CA ARG A 237 17.63 11.79 -6.75
C ARG A 237 17.97 12.10 -8.20
N ARG A 238 18.41 11.11 -8.97
CA ARG A 238 18.86 11.28 -10.36
C ARG A 238 17.74 11.11 -11.39
N HIS A 239 16.79 10.21 -11.11
CA HIS A 239 15.78 9.74 -12.06
C HIS A 239 14.35 10.02 -11.63
N SER A 240 14.15 10.74 -10.52
CA SER A 240 12.86 10.95 -9.88
C SER A 240 12.26 9.65 -9.30
N THR A 241 10.98 9.69 -8.99
CA THR A 241 10.21 8.63 -8.32
C THR A 241 10.06 7.38 -9.18
N THR A 242 9.92 6.22 -8.52
CA THR A 242 9.99 4.90 -9.19
C THR A 242 8.81 4.58 -10.10
N ASP A 243 7.69 5.30 -9.96
CA ASP A 243 6.53 5.21 -10.84
C ASP A 243 6.84 5.63 -12.29
N ASN A 244 7.92 6.38 -12.53
CA ASN A 244 8.31 6.79 -13.89
C ASN A 244 9.02 5.70 -14.70
N TYR A 245 9.61 4.69 -14.05
CA TYR A 245 10.50 3.72 -14.72
C TYR A 245 10.35 2.27 -14.24
N HIS A 246 9.39 1.98 -13.36
CA HIS A 246 9.13 0.60 -12.94
C HIS A 246 8.65 -0.26 -14.12
N THR A 247 9.06 -1.53 -14.12
CA THR A 247 8.78 -2.45 -15.23
C THR A 247 7.35 -3.00 -15.23
N GLY A 248 6.55 -2.70 -14.20
CA GLY A 248 5.17 -3.18 -14.06
C GLY A 248 4.25 -2.75 -15.22
N LEU A 249 4.50 -1.59 -15.85
CA LEU A 249 3.78 -1.16 -17.05
C LEU A 249 4.07 -2.11 -18.22
N GLY A 250 5.34 -2.43 -18.45
CA GLY A 250 5.76 -3.37 -19.49
C GLY A 250 5.19 -4.77 -19.25
N GLU A 251 5.24 -5.25 -18.00
CA GLU A 251 4.66 -6.53 -17.62
C GLU A 251 3.15 -6.61 -17.86
N ALA A 252 2.41 -5.53 -17.58
CA ALA A 252 0.97 -5.48 -17.81
C ALA A 252 0.59 -5.63 -19.30
N MET A 253 1.51 -5.30 -20.21
CA MET A 253 1.31 -5.45 -21.66
C MET A 253 1.61 -6.87 -22.15
N HIS A 254 2.45 -7.64 -21.46
CA HIS A 254 2.85 -8.99 -21.88
C HIS A 254 1.68 -9.99 -22.06
N PRO A 255 0.65 -10.06 -21.19
CA PRO A 255 -0.47 -10.98 -21.37
C PRO A 255 -1.15 -10.82 -22.72
N GLN A 256 -1.27 -9.58 -23.20
CA GLN A 256 -1.90 -9.30 -24.47
C GLN A 256 -1.02 -9.75 -25.64
N THR A 257 0.28 -9.41 -25.64
CA THR A 257 1.22 -9.91 -26.67
C THR A 257 1.24 -11.45 -26.74
N LYS A 258 1.16 -12.13 -25.58
CA LYS A 258 1.05 -13.60 -25.52
C LYS A 258 -0.28 -14.13 -26.08
N ARG A 259 -1.39 -13.38 -25.95
CA ARG A 259 -2.66 -13.71 -26.60
C ARG A 259 -2.57 -13.55 -28.11
N ASP A 260 -1.98 -12.43 -28.57
CA ASP A 260 -1.80 -12.15 -29.99
C ASP A 260 -0.92 -13.23 -30.64
N TYR A 261 0.20 -13.60 -30.00
CA TYR A 261 1.08 -14.67 -30.49
C TYR A 261 0.34 -16.01 -30.59
N ARG A 262 -0.51 -16.36 -29.61
CA ARG A 262 -1.33 -17.58 -29.67
C ARG A 262 -2.33 -17.57 -30.83
N ARG A 263 -2.77 -16.40 -31.28
CA ARG A 263 -3.70 -16.21 -32.41
C ARG A 263 -3.00 -16.10 -33.76
N SER A 264 -1.69 -15.82 -33.77
CA SER A 264 -0.90 -15.81 -34.99
C SER A 264 -0.79 -17.21 -35.61
N SER A 265 -0.46 -17.25 -36.90
CA SER A 265 -0.17 -18.48 -37.64
C SER A 265 1.04 -19.24 -37.09
N LYS A 266 1.91 -18.56 -36.30
CA LYS A 266 3.22 -19.06 -35.82
C LYS A 266 4.16 -19.47 -36.95
N GLN A 267 3.92 -18.98 -38.17
CA GLN A 267 4.74 -19.21 -39.34
C GLN A 267 5.76 -18.09 -39.52
N LYS A 268 6.60 -18.23 -40.56
CA LYS A 268 7.49 -17.16 -41.00
C LYS A 268 6.65 -15.88 -41.23
N ASN A 269 7.07 -14.77 -40.64
CA ASN A 269 6.37 -13.46 -40.61
C ASN A 269 5.23 -13.31 -39.59
N PHE A 270 5.13 -14.18 -38.57
CA PHE A 270 4.18 -13.97 -37.47
C PHE A 270 4.33 -12.58 -36.79
N GLU A 271 5.50 -11.96 -36.89
CA GLU A 271 5.77 -10.60 -36.41
C GLU A 271 4.90 -9.56 -37.13
N ILE A 272 4.64 -9.74 -38.43
CA ILE A 272 3.75 -8.86 -39.21
C ILE A 272 2.30 -9.01 -38.74
N GLU A 273 1.87 -10.24 -38.46
CA GLU A 273 0.53 -10.50 -37.91
C GLU A 273 0.37 -9.89 -36.51
N LEU A 274 1.39 -10.00 -35.66
CA LEU A 274 1.42 -9.34 -34.35
C LEU A 274 1.31 -7.82 -34.48
N LEU A 275 2.07 -7.21 -35.39
CA LEU A 275 2.02 -5.77 -35.65
C LEU A 275 0.65 -5.34 -36.15
N ARG A 276 0.04 -6.10 -37.05
CA ARG A 276 -1.32 -5.84 -37.55
C ARG A 276 -2.36 -5.91 -36.43
N MET A 277 -2.36 -6.97 -35.62
CA MET A 277 -3.27 -7.11 -34.48
C MET A 277 -3.09 -5.97 -33.46
N TYR A 278 -1.86 -5.52 -33.26
CA TYR A 278 -1.57 -4.35 -32.43
C TYR A 278 -2.19 -3.08 -33.02
N GLN A 279 -1.95 -2.79 -34.31
CA GLN A 279 -2.50 -1.62 -35.00
C GLN A 279 -4.03 -1.58 -35.01
N GLU A 280 -4.67 -2.73 -35.28
CA GLU A 280 -6.14 -2.85 -35.26
C GLU A 280 -6.70 -2.53 -33.86
N ARG A 281 -6.08 -3.06 -32.80
CA ARG A 281 -6.46 -2.74 -31.41
C ARG A 281 -6.25 -1.27 -31.07
N GLU A 282 -5.12 -0.70 -31.47
CA GLU A 282 -4.78 0.70 -31.21
C GLU A 282 -5.78 1.63 -31.88
N THR A 283 -6.17 1.31 -33.12
CA THR A 283 -7.23 1.99 -33.86
C THR A 283 -8.59 1.88 -33.13
N ILE A 284 -8.98 0.68 -32.70
CA ILE A 284 -10.22 0.47 -31.94
C ILE A 284 -10.21 1.27 -30.63
N MET A 285 -9.10 1.27 -29.90
CA MET A 285 -8.95 2.03 -28.65
C MET A 285 -9.09 3.54 -28.90
N ARG A 286 -8.49 4.07 -29.97
CA ARG A 286 -8.65 5.48 -30.37
C ARG A 286 -10.09 5.82 -30.74
N ILE A 287 -10.75 4.97 -31.52
CA ILE A 287 -12.17 5.14 -31.87
C ILE A 287 -13.01 5.16 -30.60
N ARG A 288 -12.79 4.19 -29.69
CA ARG A 288 -13.52 4.12 -28.43
C ARG A 288 -13.29 5.35 -27.55
N ALA A 289 -12.04 5.81 -27.43
CA ALA A 289 -11.70 7.02 -26.68
C ALA A 289 -12.40 8.27 -27.26
N ARG A 290 -12.52 8.37 -28.59
CA ARG A 290 -13.26 9.46 -29.25
C ARG A 290 -14.76 9.38 -28.95
N VAL A 291 -15.35 8.18 -29.03
CA VAL A 291 -16.77 7.96 -28.68
C VAL A 291 -17.02 8.30 -27.22
N ASP A 292 -16.18 7.82 -26.30
CA ASP A 292 -16.32 8.11 -24.88
C ASP A 292 -16.13 9.61 -24.57
N SER A 293 -15.24 10.30 -25.30
CA SER A 293 -15.06 11.75 -25.17
C SER A 293 -16.25 12.53 -25.73
N ALA A 294 -16.88 12.06 -26.81
CA ALA A 294 -18.09 12.67 -27.35
C ALA A 294 -19.27 12.50 -26.37
N ASN A 295 -19.47 11.29 -25.85
CA ASN A 295 -20.48 11.04 -24.83
C ASN A 295 -20.24 11.86 -23.56
N LYS A 296 -18.98 12.02 -23.13
CA LYS A 296 -18.64 12.89 -22.01
C LYS A 296 -18.95 14.35 -22.29
N ARG A 297 -18.76 14.85 -23.51
CA ARG A 297 -19.16 16.22 -23.87
C ARG A 297 -20.68 16.41 -23.82
N ASP A 298 -21.43 15.38 -24.20
CA ASP A 298 -22.90 15.39 -24.07
C ASP A 298 -23.35 15.33 -22.59
N ASP A 299 -22.53 14.73 -21.70
CA ASP A 299 -22.75 14.70 -20.23
C ASP A 299 -22.13 15.92 -19.47
N GLU A 300 -21.13 16.59 -20.06
CA GLU A 300 -20.36 17.71 -19.48
C GLU A 300 -21.08 19.07 -19.60
N ASP A 301 -22.18 19.15 -20.36
CA ASP A 301 -23.17 20.21 -20.18
C ASP A 301 -23.82 20.19 -18.78
N ASP A 302 -23.50 19.20 -17.92
CA ASP A 302 -23.92 19.18 -16.52
C ASP A 302 -22.81 19.05 -15.44
N LYS A 303 -21.57 18.56 -15.67
CA LYS A 303 -20.45 18.63 -14.66
C LYS A 303 -19.02 18.57 -15.22
N SER A 304 -18.12 19.38 -14.67
CA SER A 304 -16.71 19.52 -15.09
C SER A 304 -15.82 18.32 -14.75
N SER A 305 -14.96 17.92 -15.71
CA SER A 305 -14.02 16.80 -15.59
C SER A 305 -12.67 17.24 -15.01
N ASN A 306 -12.43 16.92 -13.74
CA ASN A 306 -11.08 16.79 -13.20
C ASN A 306 -11.01 15.47 -12.43
N ASN A 307 -9.92 14.72 -12.58
CA ASN A 307 -9.69 13.46 -11.83
C ASN A 307 -9.38 13.71 -10.33
N ALA A 308 -9.28 14.97 -9.91
CA ALA A 308 -9.24 15.38 -8.51
C ALA A 308 -10.68 15.48 -7.99
N TRP A 309 -10.91 15.01 -6.76
CA TRP A 309 -12.21 15.18 -6.12
C TRP A 309 -12.48 16.68 -5.87
N ASP A 310 -13.40 17.26 -6.62
CA ASP A 310 -13.87 18.67 -6.48
C ASP A 310 -15.23 18.74 -5.75
N GLY A 311 -15.61 17.65 -5.07
CA GLY A 311 -16.85 17.57 -4.31
C GLY A 311 -16.68 18.00 -2.86
N PRO A 312 -17.77 18.04 -2.07
CA PRO A 312 -17.68 18.37 -0.65
C PRO A 312 -16.81 17.33 0.09
N ARG A 313 -16.16 17.74 1.19
CA ARG A 313 -15.33 16.85 2.02
C ARG A 313 -16.07 15.57 2.43
N ILE A 314 -17.38 15.67 2.68
CA ILE A 314 -18.24 14.52 2.93
C ILE A 314 -19.43 14.59 1.98
N SER A 315 -19.73 13.47 1.33
CA SER A 315 -20.96 13.28 0.57
C SER A 315 -21.59 11.94 0.90
N LEU A 316 -22.90 11.93 1.15
CA LEU A 316 -23.65 10.70 1.34
C LEU A 316 -24.16 10.17 -0.01
N GLY A 317 -24.23 8.85 -0.13
CA GLY A 317 -24.74 8.18 -1.33
C GLY A 317 -26.26 8.27 -1.47
N ALA A 318 -26.85 7.32 -2.21
CA ALA A 318 -28.30 7.24 -2.31
C ALA A 318 -28.94 6.92 -0.93
N PRO A 319 -30.04 7.62 -0.55
CA PRO A 319 -30.79 7.29 0.65
C PRO A 319 -31.28 5.84 0.64
N ASP A 320 -31.50 5.27 1.82
CA ASP A 320 -32.18 3.99 1.98
C ASP A 320 -33.53 4.02 1.23
N ARG A 321 -33.87 2.91 0.56
CA ARG A 321 -35.11 2.75 -0.21
C ARG A 321 -36.36 3.03 0.60
N ARG A 322 -36.33 2.82 1.92
CA ARG A 322 -37.46 3.13 2.81
C ARG A 322 -37.62 4.64 3.07
N GLY A 323 -36.69 5.46 2.59
CA GLY A 323 -36.74 6.92 2.64
C GLY A 323 -36.57 7.50 4.05
N ARG A 324 -37.13 8.70 4.25
CA ARG A 324 -37.10 9.43 5.52
C ARG A 324 -37.93 8.72 6.60
N ARG A 325 -37.51 8.83 7.86
CA ARG A 325 -38.16 8.25 9.04
C ARG A 325 -38.29 9.28 10.15
N LEU A 326 -39.22 9.07 11.08
CA LEU A 326 -39.20 9.77 12.36
C LEU A 326 -37.97 9.32 13.15
N ALA A 327 -37.34 10.25 13.86
CA ALA A 327 -36.14 9.95 14.64
C ALA A 327 -36.40 8.90 15.75
N THR A 328 -37.58 8.91 16.38
CA THR A 328 -38.00 7.90 17.35
C THR A 328 -38.05 6.49 16.74
N ALA A 329 -38.75 6.34 15.62
CA ALA A 329 -38.85 5.06 14.91
C ALA A 329 -37.48 4.56 14.40
N PHE A 330 -36.59 5.48 13.99
CA PHE A 330 -35.23 5.13 13.61
C PHE A 330 -34.42 4.62 14.80
N VAL A 331 -34.49 5.28 15.95
CA VAL A 331 -33.83 4.84 17.18
C VAL A 331 -34.37 3.48 17.65
N ASP A 332 -35.68 3.25 17.57
CA ASP A 332 -36.26 1.95 17.89
C ASP A 332 -35.69 0.86 17.00
N GLN A 333 -35.58 1.09 15.70
CA GLN A 333 -34.92 0.15 14.79
C GLN A 333 -33.45 -0.07 15.17
N MET A 334 -32.71 0.98 15.53
CA MET A 334 -31.33 0.85 15.99
C MET A 334 -31.21 -0.01 17.25
N ASN A 335 -32.12 0.14 18.22
CA ASN A 335 -32.12 -0.69 19.43
C ASN A 335 -32.30 -2.19 19.10
N HIS A 336 -33.08 -2.52 18.07
CA HIS A 336 -33.22 -3.90 17.59
C HIS A 336 -31.99 -4.39 16.82
N ALA A 337 -31.34 -3.51 16.04
CA ALA A 337 -30.18 -3.86 15.24
C ALA A 337 -28.89 -3.97 16.06
N HIS A 338 -28.78 -3.21 17.16
CA HIS A 338 -27.61 -3.11 18.02
C HIS A 338 -27.99 -3.42 19.47
N PRO A 339 -28.30 -4.69 19.83
CA PRO A 339 -28.80 -5.04 21.17
C PRO A 339 -27.79 -4.77 22.29
N ASP A 340 -26.50 -4.71 21.97
CA ASP A 340 -25.43 -4.34 22.92
C ASP A 340 -25.42 -2.84 23.25
N ALA A 341 -26.14 -2.02 22.49
CA ALA A 341 -26.24 -0.59 22.67
C ALA A 341 -27.30 -0.24 23.72
N GLN A 342 -26.89 0.35 24.85
CA GLN A 342 -27.84 0.82 25.86
C GLN A 342 -28.08 2.32 25.72
N GLY A 343 -29.35 2.71 25.73
CA GLY A 343 -29.74 4.12 25.83
C GLY A 343 -29.46 4.96 24.59
N ILE A 344 -29.54 4.38 23.37
CA ILE A 344 -29.34 5.10 22.10
C ILE A 344 -30.17 6.39 22.04
N LEU A 345 -31.45 6.32 22.44
CA LEU A 345 -32.35 7.48 22.48
C LEU A 345 -31.74 8.62 23.30
N ARG A 346 -31.34 8.32 24.54
CA ARG A 346 -30.74 9.30 25.46
C ARG A 346 -29.42 9.81 24.90
N ALA A 347 -28.59 8.94 24.32
CA ALA A 347 -27.32 9.35 23.72
C ALA A 347 -27.53 10.33 22.56
N LEU A 348 -28.56 10.12 21.73
CA LEU A 348 -28.89 11.02 20.62
C LEU A 348 -29.40 12.37 21.14
N GLN A 349 -30.30 12.35 22.13
CA GLN A 349 -30.82 13.58 22.75
C GLN A 349 -29.70 14.42 23.39
N VAL A 350 -28.79 13.77 24.12
CA VAL A 350 -27.62 14.42 24.71
C VAL A 350 -26.69 14.98 23.63
N PHE A 351 -26.44 14.21 22.57
CA PHE A 351 -25.62 14.67 21.45
C PHE A 351 -26.24 15.91 20.78
N ILE A 352 -27.55 15.92 20.51
CA ILE A 352 -28.25 17.08 19.94
C ILE A 352 -28.12 18.28 20.88
N TYR A 353 -28.39 18.10 22.17
CA TYR A 353 -28.32 19.18 23.15
C TYR A 353 -26.91 19.80 23.23
N GLN A 354 -25.88 18.96 23.34
CA GLN A 354 -24.50 19.40 23.59
C GLN A 354 -23.75 19.83 22.33
N LYS A 355 -23.99 19.18 21.19
CA LYS A 355 -23.18 19.34 19.97
C LYS A 355 -23.89 20.09 18.85
N ILE A 356 -25.20 19.90 18.68
CA ILE A 356 -26.00 20.66 17.70
C ILE A 356 -26.48 21.98 18.31
N GLY A 357 -26.89 21.95 19.58
CA GLY A 357 -27.32 23.13 20.33
C GLY A 357 -28.70 23.65 19.93
N GLY A 358 -29.05 24.85 20.43
CA GLY A 358 -30.34 25.48 20.18
C GLY A 358 -31.47 25.08 21.12
N PHE A 359 -31.18 24.25 22.13
CA PHE A 359 -32.13 23.77 23.15
C PHE A 359 -31.73 24.14 24.59
N GLY A 360 -30.65 24.90 24.76
CA GLY A 360 -30.10 25.33 26.04
C GLY A 360 -28.57 25.28 26.05
N ASN A 361 -27.96 25.84 27.10
CA ASN A 361 -26.51 26.07 27.18
C ASN A 361 -25.92 25.54 28.50
N ARG A 362 -26.69 24.76 29.28
CA ARG A 362 -26.26 24.33 30.63
C ARG A 362 -25.22 23.23 30.52
N ILE A 363 -24.10 23.40 31.22
CA ILE A 363 -23.04 22.38 31.34
C ILE A 363 -23.60 21.13 32.05
N HIS A 364 -24.35 21.34 33.14
CA HIS A 364 -25.12 20.32 33.83
C HIS A 364 -26.60 20.51 33.51
N PHE A 365 -27.13 19.68 32.60
CA PHE A 365 -28.52 19.73 32.15
C PHE A 365 -29.38 18.69 32.89
N ARG A 366 -30.67 19.00 33.06
CA ARG A 366 -31.68 18.06 33.58
C ARG A 366 -32.23 17.23 32.43
N LEU A 367 -32.83 16.08 32.76
CA LEU A 367 -33.52 15.25 31.75
C LEU A 367 -34.62 16.02 31.00
N SER A 368 -35.28 16.96 31.68
CA SER A 368 -36.29 17.86 31.09
C SER A 368 -35.72 18.86 30.08
N ASP A 369 -34.41 19.11 30.11
CA ASP A 369 -33.75 20.05 29.20
C ASP A 369 -33.45 19.39 27.84
N LEU A 370 -33.55 18.06 27.75
CA LEU A 370 -33.26 17.31 26.53
C LEU A 370 -34.38 17.46 25.48
N PRO A 371 -34.03 17.60 24.18
CA PRO A 371 -35.04 17.78 23.15
C PRO A 371 -35.87 16.51 22.93
N SER A 372 -37.16 16.67 22.64
CA SER A 372 -37.97 15.58 22.07
C SER A 372 -37.55 15.31 20.63
N LEU A 373 -37.58 14.04 20.23
CA LEU A 373 -37.27 13.60 18.87
C LEU A 373 -38.51 13.49 17.98
N ASP A 374 -39.72 13.69 18.51
CA ASP A 374 -41.00 13.38 17.83
C ASP A 374 -41.20 14.17 16.53
N SER A 375 -40.62 15.36 16.43
CA SER A 375 -40.70 16.22 15.24
C SER A 375 -39.47 16.16 14.34
N MET A 376 -38.47 15.33 14.68
CA MET A 376 -37.21 15.24 13.94
C MET A 376 -37.27 14.15 12.88
N LEU A 377 -36.65 14.42 11.73
CA LEU A 377 -36.61 13.48 10.61
C LEU A 377 -35.19 12.97 10.38
N VAL A 378 -35.08 11.67 10.14
CA VAL A 378 -33.83 10.98 9.83
C VAL A 378 -33.89 10.47 8.39
N TYR A 379 -32.78 10.61 7.67
CA TYR A 379 -32.58 10.09 6.33
C TYR A 379 -31.40 9.10 6.37
N PRO A 380 -31.64 7.79 6.39
CA PRO A 380 -30.56 6.79 6.48
C PRO A 380 -29.84 6.61 5.14
N TYR A 381 -28.55 6.28 5.21
CA TYR A 381 -27.66 6.03 4.08
C TYR A 381 -26.77 4.79 4.34
N HIS A 382 -26.17 4.25 3.28
CA HIS A 382 -25.28 3.08 3.38
C HIS A 382 -23.85 3.32 2.87
N LEU A 383 -23.59 4.50 2.32
CA LEU A 383 -22.34 4.88 1.71
C LEU A 383 -22.05 6.34 2.01
N ALA A 384 -20.84 6.61 2.49
CA ALA A 384 -20.24 7.93 2.57
C ALA A 384 -19.01 7.98 1.65
N SER A 385 -18.88 9.06 0.92
CA SER A 385 -17.67 9.43 0.18
C SER A 385 -16.93 10.48 1.00
N ILE A 386 -15.63 10.26 1.22
CA ILE A 386 -14.79 11.05 2.10
C ILE A 386 -13.68 11.66 1.25
N GLY A 387 -13.82 12.94 0.93
CA GLY A 387 -12.77 13.73 0.30
C GLY A 387 -11.68 14.06 1.31
N TYR A 388 -10.42 13.88 0.92
CA TYR A 388 -9.27 14.26 1.74
C TYR A 388 -8.12 14.76 0.87
N THR A 389 -7.34 15.68 1.41
CA THR A 389 -6.10 16.13 0.75
C THR A 389 -4.96 15.19 1.13
N SER A 390 -4.31 14.65 0.11
CA SER A 390 -3.18 13.72 0.25
C SER A 390 -1.98 14.41 0.88
N VAL A 391 -1.38 13.80 1.91
CA VAL A 391 -0.13 14.30 2.51
C VAL A 391 1.12 13.97 1.69
N VAL A 392 0.98 13.18 0.62
CA VAL A 392 2.08 12.81 -0.27
C VAL A 392 2.32 13.89 -1.32
N ASP A 393 1.25 14.34 -1.98
CA ASP A 393 1.30 15.19 -3.18
C ASP A 393 0.32 16.37 -3.14
N SER A 394 -0.37 16.59 -2.01
CA SER A 394 -1.35 17.68 -1.81
C SER A 394 -2.54 17.64 -2.77
N ARG A 395 -2.80 16.50 -3.43
CA ARG A 395 -3.97 16.34 -4.30
C ARG A 395 -5.18 15.83 -3.54
N ASP A 396 -6.35 16.32 -3.91
CA ASP A 396 -7.59 15.82 -3.35
C ASP A 396 -7.91 14.42 -3.88
N SER A 397 -8.22 13.53 -2.94
CA SER A 397 -8.47 12.12 -3.13
C SER A 397 -9.78 11.74 -2.45
N LEU A 398 -10.31 10.56 -2.82
CA LEU A 398 -11.62 10.10 -2.38
C LEU A 398 -11.56 8.70 -1.79
N ASP A 399 -11.99 8.58 -0.54
CA ASP A 399 -12.26 7.32 0.13
C ASP A 399 -13.76 7.00 0.10
N LEU A 400 -14.09 5.72 0.19
CA LEU A 400 -15.48 5.24 0.30
C LEU A 400 -15.65 4.41 1.56
N ALA A 401 -16.54 4.84 2.45
CA ALA A 401 -16.89 4.11 3.66
C ALA A 401 -18.34 3.61 3.60
N ARG A 402 -18.56 2.34 3.91
CA ARG A 402 -19.89 1.71 3.89
C ARG A 402 -20.34 1.27 5.26
N SER A 403 -21.66 1.34 5.45
CA SER A 403 -22.33 0.83 6.63
C SER A 403 -23.65 0.18 6.22
N THR A 404 -23.72 -1.14 6.27
CA THR A 404 -24.91 -1.90 5.88
C THR A 404 -24.98 -3.26 6.58
N ASN A 405 -26.19 -3.67 6.95
CA ASN A 405 -26.43 -4.96 7.59
C ASN A 405 -26.48 -6.14 6.60
N SER A 406 -26.52 -5.88 5.29
CA SER A 406 -26.51 -6.93 4.26
C SER A 406 -25.76 -6.49 3.00
N TRP A 407 -24.48 -6.84 2.94
CA TRP A 407 -23.62 -6.59 1.80
C TRP A 407 -23.60 -7.81 0.88
N ARG A 408 -24.22 -7.68 -0.32
CA ARG A 408 -24.24 -8.73 -1.35
C ARG A 408 -24.69 -10.11 -0.85
N LYS A 409 -25.61 -10.14 0.13
CA LYS A 409 -26.09 -11.37 0.80
C LYS A 409 -25.00 -12.15 1.55
N GLN A 410 -23.88 -11.51 1.92
CA GLN A 410 -22.75 -12.11 2.64
C GLN A 410 -22.67 -11.67 4.11
N GLY A 411 -23.71 -10.97 4.61
CA GLY A 411 -23.75 -10.44 5.97
C GLY A 411 -23.39 -8.94 6.06
N PRO A 412 -23.18 -8.42 7.28
CA PRO A 412 -22.97 -6.99 7.50
C PRO A 412 -21.59 -6.51 7.00
N ARG A 413 -21.54 -5.26 6.54
CA ARG A 413 -20.32 -4.54 6.21
C ARG A 413 -20.34 -3.18 6.91
N HIS A 414 -19.40 -3.00 7.82
CA HIS A 414 -19.20 -1.79 8.59
C HIS A 414 -17.73 -1.41 8.46
N ASP A 415 -17.45 -0.43 7.60
CA ASP A 415 -16.11 0.05 7.34
C ASP A 415 -15.61 0.93 8.49
N HIS A 416 -14.29 1.04 8.61
CA HIS A 416 -13.64 1.82 9.66
C HIS A 416 -13.10 3.13 9.09
N VAL A 417 -13.02 4.14 9.96
CA VAL A 417 -12.53 5.46 9.63
C VAL A 417 -11.63 5.98 10.74
N ILE A 418 -10.70 6.86 10.36
CA ILE A 418 -9.97 7.72 11.28
C ILE A 418 -10.72 9.05 11.34
N ALA A 419 -10.94 9.57 12.53
CA ALA A 419 -11.67 10.80 12.77
C ALA A 419 -11.01 11.63 13.88
N ASP A 420 -11.26 12.94 13.85
CA ASP A 420 -10.78 13.91 14.83
C ASP A 420 -11.95 14.83 15.21
N ASP A 421 -12.28 14.89 16.51
CA ASP A 421 -13.36 15.72 17.04
C ASP A 421 -12.88 17.14 17.46
N GLY A 422 -11.65 17.49 17.12
CA GLY A 422 -10.95 18.71 17.51
C GLY A 422 -10.24 18.61 18.87
N LYS A 423 -10.35 17.46 19.57
CA LYS A 423 -9.66 17.22 20.85
C LYS A 423 -8.72 16.04 20.76
N GLU A 424 -9.17 14.93 20.18
CA GLU A 424 -8.36 13.72 20.04
C GLU A 424 -8.63 13.01 18.72
N LEU A 425 -7.59 12.38 18.20
CA LEU A 425 -7.68 11.45 17.07
C LEU A 425 -8.19 10.10 17.58
N PHE A 426 -9.17 9.53 16.89
CA PHE A 426 -9.70 8.21 17.20
C PHE A 426 -10.05 7.42 15.94
N VAL A 427 -10.20 6.11 16.12
CA VAL A 427 -10.69 5.22 15.07
C VAL A 427 -12.14 4.85 15.39
N ALA A 428 -12.98 4.79 14.37
CA ALA A 428 -14.39 4.48 14.53
C ALA A 428 -14.85 3.45 13.49
N ARG A 429 -15.68 2.51 13.92
CA ARG A 429 -16.42 1.60 13.03
C ARG A 429 -17.83 2.17 12.81
N LEU A 430 -18.18 2.41 11.55
CA LEU A 430 -19.46 3.03 11.18
C LEU A 430 -20.60 2.01 11.24
N LEU A 431 -21.54 2.19 12.16
CA LEU A 431 -22.68 1.29 12.37
C LEU A 431 -23.95 1.76 11.66
N GLU A 432 -24.20 3.08 11.67
CA GLU A 432 -25.28 3.70 10.91
C GLU A 432 -24.81 5.04 10.34
N LEU A 433 -25.28 5.40 9.13
CA LEU A 433 -25.02 6.68 8.49
C LEU A 433 -26.36 7.36 8.20
N PHE A 434 -26.52 8.62 8.59
CA PHE A 434 -27.78 9.31 8.38
C PHE A 434 -27.66 10.83 8.41
N ASP A 435 -28.56 11.52 7.71
CA ASP A 435 -28.83 12.93 7.97
C ASP A 435 -29.94 13.07 9.02
N LEU A 436 -29.73 13.94 10.00
CA LEU A 436 -30.74 14.35 10.97
C LEU A 436 -31.21 15.77 10.65
N LYS A 437 -32.50 15.93 10.36
CA LYS A 437 -33.13 17.24 10.22
C LYS A 437 -33.64 17.71 11.58
N VAL A 438 -33.02 18.76 12.10
CA VAL A 438 -33.42 19.45 13.34
C VAL A 438 -33.84 20.87 12.97
N ARG A 439 -35.12 21.20 13.17
CA ARG A 439 -35.73 22.44 12.67
C ARG A 439 -35.52 22.54 11.14
N ASP A 440 -34.89 23.62 10.66
CA ASP A 440 -34.64 23.84 9.23
C ASP A 440 -33.21 23.49 8.78
N ARG A 441 -32.41 22.86 9.63
CA ARG A 441 -31.03 22.46 9.31
C ARG A 441 -30.87 20.94 9.28
N ARG A 442 -29.98 20.46 8.41
CA ARG A 442 -29.57 19.05 8.32
C ARG A 442 -28.15 18.90 8.86
N TYR A 443 -27.94 17.80 9.58
CA TYR A 443 -26.66 17.41 10.15
C TYR A 443 -26.33 16.00 9.71
N SER A 444 -25.16 15.81 9.12
CA SER A 444 -24.70 14.51 8.63
C SER A 444 -23.96 13.77 9.75
N LEU A 445 -24.56 12.67 10.22
CA LEU A 445 -24.13 11.97 11.43
C LEU A 445 -23.83 10.49 11.15
N ALA A 446 -22.97 9.92 12.00
CA ALA A 446 -22.85 8.47 12.14
C ALA A 446 -23.14 8.05 13.57
N TYR A 447 -23.72 6.86 13.71
CA TYR A 447 -23.61 6.08 14.94
C TYR A 447 -22.42 5.13 14.79
N ALA A 448 -21.46 5.19 15.70
CA ALA A 448 -20.19 4.50 15.52
C ALA A 448 -19.65 3.89 16.82
N ARG A 449 -18.96 2.75 16.69
CA ARG A 449 -18.19 2.12 17.77
C ARG A 449 -16.77 2.65 17.76
N LEU A 450 -16.29 3.12 18.92
CA LEU A 450 -15.01 3.80 19.04
C LEU A 450 -13.88 2.85 19.44
N PHE A 451 -12.71 3.09 18.86
CA PHE A 451 -11.45 2.42 19.13
C PHE A 451 -10.46 3.48 19.59
N ARG A 452 -9.85 3.23 20.75
CA ARG A 452 -8.82 4.12 21.28
C ARG A 452 -7.48 3.75 20.67
N ILE A 453 -6.81 4.74 20.10
CA ILE A 453 -5.45 4.63 19.58
C ILE A 453 -4.48 4.55 20.76
N LYS A 454 -3.66 3.51 20.81
CA LYS A 454 -2.49 3.41 21.72
C LYS A 454 -1.25 3.95 21.02
N SER A 455 -0.15 4.07 21.76
CA SER A 455 1.15 4.43 21.18
C SER A 455 1.63 3.36 20.19
N ARG A 456 2.38 3.79 19.16
CA ARG A 456 3.09 2.87 18.29
C ARG A 456 4.03 1.94 19.06
N ASN A 457 3.91 0.65 18.81
CA ASN A 457 4.74 -0.36 19.45
C ASN A 457 6.20 -0.21 18.96
N LYS A 458 7.13 0.06 19.88
CA LYS A 458 8.55 0.31 19.54
C LYS A 458 9.25 -0.89 18.89
N THR A 459 8.74 -2.10 19.11
CA THR A 459 9.33 -3.33 18.60
C THR A 459 8.77 -3.68 17.23
N THR A 460 7.44 -3.68 17.09
CA THR A 460 6.77 -4.13 15.87
C THR A 460 6.48 -3.00 14.89
N GLY A 461 6.43 -1.76 15.37
CA GLY A 461 6.09 -0.57 14.59
C GLY A 461 4.59 -0.40 14.35
N TYR A 462 3.71 -1.24 14.91
CA TYR A 462 2.26 -1.12 14.69
C TYR A 462 1.62 -0.11 15.59
N ILE A 463 0.50 0.44 15.14
CA ILE A 463 -0.41 1.22 15.96
C ILE A 463 -1.46 0.27 16.52
N GLU A 464 -1.37 -0.01 17.82
CA GLU A 464 -2.33 -0.83 18.52
C GLU A 464 -3.60 -0.02 18.82
N LEU A 465 -4.75 -0.67 18.70
CA LEU A 465 -6.06 -0.14 19.00
C LEU A 465 -6.71 -1.02 20.05
N THR A 466 -7.40 -0.41 21.00
CA THR A 466 -8.31 -1.16 21.89
C THR A 466 -9.74 -0.78 21.56
N ASP A 467 -10.55 -1.81 21.32
CA ASP A 467 -11.99 -1.66 21.19
C ASP A 467 -12.59 -1.24 22.54
N THR A 468 -13.05 0.01 22.62
CA THR A 468 -13.61 0.56 23.85
C THR A 468 -15.00 0.01 24.17
N ARG A 469 -15.61 -0.71 23.21
CA ARG A 469 -17.03 -1.09 23.17
C ARG A 469 -17.99 0.10 23.24
N ASN A 470 -17.48 1.32 23.34
CA ASN A 470 -18.25 2.54 23.45
C ASN A 470 -18.85 2.88 22.09
N GLN A 471 -20.13 3.18 22.08
CA GLN A 471 -20.85 3.57 20.88
C GLN A 471 -21.37 5.00 21.07
N LYS A 472 -21.09 5.87 20.09
CA LYS A 472 -21.45 7.27 20.15
C LYS A 472 -21.92 7.78 18.80
N PHE A 473 -22.65 8.89 18.85
CA PHE A 473 -22.89 9.72 17.68
C PHE A 473 -21.66 10.58 17.40
N ILE A 474 -21.28 10.67 16.14
CA ILE A 474 -20.21 11.54 15.65
C ILE A 474 -20.71 12.33 14.44
N PHE A 475 -20.17 13.53 14.23
CA PHE A 475 -20.34 14.25 12.98
C PHE A 475 -19.54 13.55 11.87
N LEU A 476 -20.11 13.43 10.68
CA LEU A 476 -19.37 12.87 9.54
C LEU A 476 -18.22 13.78 9.12
N GLU A 477 -18.33 15.08 9.38
CA GLU A 477 -17.29 16.08 9.13
C GLU A 477 -16.03 15.87 9.98
N TRP A 478 -16.12 15.10 11.08
CA TRP A 478 -14.95 14.69 11.88
C TRP A 478 -14.11 13.63 11.18
N ILE A 479 -14.68 12.92 10.20
CA ILE A 479 -13.98 11.85 9.49
C ILE A 479 -12.87 12.45 8.62
N ILE A 480 -11.66 11.90 8.76
CA ILE A 480 -10.49 12.29 7.97
C ILE A 480 -10.38 11.38 6.75
N ARG A 481 -10.38 10.06 6.96
CA ARG A 481 -10.19 9.03 5.93
C ARG A 481 -10.81 7.70 6.33
N SER A 482 -11.06 6.81 5.36
CA SER A 482 -11.31 5.41 5.67
C SER A 482 -10.02 4.69 6.04
N CYS A 483 -10.13 3.63 6.84
CA CYS A 483 -8.98 2.84 7.27
C CYS A 483 -9.30 1.35 7.39
N VAL A 484 -8.26 0.54 7.50
CA VAL A 484 -8.35 -0.91 7.69
C VAL A 484 -7.80 -1.28 9.04
N LEU A 485 -8.52 -2.15 9.74
CA LEU A 485 -8.07 -2.74 11.00
C LEU A 485 -7.74 -4.21 10.75
N ILE A 486 -6.65 -4.67 11.34
CA ILE A 486 -6.21 -6.06 11.31
C ILE A 486 -6.38 -6.63 12.71
N SER A 487 -7.04 -7.79 12.83
CA SER A 487 -7.12 -8.53 14.09
C SER A 487 -5.89 -9.43 14.20
N ALA A 488 -4.99 -9.14 15.14
CA ALA A 488 -3.76 -9.92 15.33
C ALA A 488 -4.07 -11.31 15.92
N THR A 489 -5.09 -11.41 16.78
CA THR A 489 -5.56 -12.68 17.35
C THR A 489 -7.06 -12.83 17.09
N THR A 490 -7.57 -14.06 17.16
CA THR A 490 -9.01 -14.35 17.00
C THR A 490 -9.82 -14.09 18.27
N HIS A 491 -9.16 -13.75 19.38
CA HIS A 491 -9.76 -13.79 20.73
C HIS A 491 -9.60 -12.48 21.52
N ASP A 492 -8.73 -11.56 21.11
CA ASP A 492 -8.52 -10.31 21.83
C ASP A 492 -9.30 -9.13 21.24
N LEU A 493 -9.61 -8.15 22.11
CA LEU A 493 -10.19 -6.86 21.75
C LEU A 493 -9.15 -5.88 21.17
N ASP A 494 -7.94 -6.36 20.91
CA ASP A 494 -6.84 -5.58 20.39
C ASP A 494 -6.73 -5.73 18.87
N TYR A 495 -6.79 -4.58 18.19
CA TYR A 495 -6.68 -4.47 16.74
C TYR A 495 -5.41 -3.71 16.38
N VAL A 496 -4.96 -3.86 15.15
CA VAL A 496 -3.89 -3.05 14.58
C VAL A 496 -4.49 -2.12 13.54
N LEU A 497 -4.26 -0.82 13.69
CA LEU A 497 -4.52 0.14 12.62
C LEU A 497 -3.48 -0.08 11.52
N TRP A 498 -3.93 -0.51 10.34
CA TRP A 498 -3.03 -0.84 9.25
C TRP A 498 -2.53 0.42 8.54
N ASP A 499 -1.42 0.95 9.03
CA ASP A 499 -0.78 2.16 8.50
C ASP A 499 -0.05 1.93 7.16
N MET A 500 0.16 0.67 6.77
CA MET A 500 0.80 0.29 5.50
C MET A 500 -0.18 0.09 4.34
N GLU A 501 -1.42 0.55 4.48
CA GLU A 501 -2.43 0.53 3.42
C GLU A 501 -1.92 1.22 2.14
N GLY A 502 -1.34 2.40 2.30
CA GLY A 502 -0.79 3.22 1.23
C GLY A 502 0.14 4.31 1.77
N ALA A 503 0.81 5.00 0.85
CA ALA A 503 1.77 6.06 1.16
C ALA A 503 1.19 7.18 2.05
N ASP A 504 -0.01 7.65 1.72
CA ASP A 504 -0.70 8.69 2.49
C ASP A 504 -0.97 8.24 3.92
N MET A 505 -1.54 7.04 4.10
CA MET A 505 -1.86 6.52 5.43
C MET A 505 -0.60 6.35 6.29
N TYR A 506 0.50 5.87 5.69
CA TYR A 506 1.78 5.70 6.38
C TYR A 506 2.34 7.04 6.88
N LEU A 507 2.39 8.07 6.01
CA LEU A 507 2.88 9.40 6.39
C LEU A 507 1.94 10.11 7.38
N ARG A 508 0.62 9.97 7.19
CA ARG A 508 -0.40 10.61 8.02
C ARG A 508 -0.39 10.12 9.47
N LEU A 509 -0.06 8.85 9.68
CA LEU A 509 -0.03 8.22 11.00
C LEU A 509 1.36 8.18 11.63
N GLN A 510 2.32 8.87 11.03
CA GLN A 510 3.72 8.74 11.40
C GLN A 510 4.07 9.30 12.78
N ASP A 511 3.36 10.34 13.19
CA ASP A 511 3.57 11.04 14.47
C ASP A 511 2.74 10.43 15.62
N LEU A 512 2.03 9.33 15.37
CA LEU A 512 1.40 8.45 16.37
C LEU A 512 2.36 7.33 16.80
#